data_AF-A0AAF0V1Y6-F1
#
_entry.id   AF-A0AAF0V1Y6-F1
#
_cell.length_a   1.000
_cell.length_b   1.000
_cell.length_c   1.000
_cell.angle_alpha   90.00
_cell.angle_beta   90.00
_cell.angle_gamma   90.00
#
_symmetry.space_group_name_H-M   'P 1'
#
loop_
_entity.id
_entity.type
_entity.pdbx_description
1 polymer ?
#
loop_
_entity_poly.entity_id
_entity_poly.type
_entity_poly.pdbx_seq_one_letter_code
_entity_poly.pdbx_strand_id
1 'polypeptide(L)'
;FRSVTDLKAKGIHFKPSCTHSLKDIKFKSRYFYGQLVLLTWYVSIYTKAFFLNMIAYEMCPNTVTDRAVTSYVYFMKSLIESPRDVKELCSQRKILVWSLFKDQT
;
A
#
# COMPACT_ATOMS: atom_id res chain seq x y z
N PHE A 1 -8.51 8.32 -12.47
CA PHE A 1 -7.80 7.18 -13.11
C PHE A 1 -6.58 6.71 -12.34
N ARG A 2 -6.55 6.84 -11.01
CA ARG A 2 -5.45 6.28 -10.19
C ARG A 2 -5.96 5.43 -9.04
N SER A 3 -7.25 5.50 -8.72
CA SER A 3 -7.85 4.74 -7.64
C SER A 3 -7.82 3.22 -7.85
N VAL A 4 -7.90 2.46 -6.76
CA VAL A 4 -7.97 1.00 -6.79
C VAL A 4 -9.15 0.52 -7.62
N THR A 5 -10.31 1.16 -7.46
CA THR A 5 -11.52 0.83 -8.21
C THR A 5 -11.38 1.08 -9.71
N ASP A 6 -10.79 2.21 -10.11
CA ASP A 6 -10.50 2.53 -11.51
C ASP A 6 -9.53 1.51 -12.14
N LEU A 7 -8.46 1.18 -11.41
CA LEU A 7 -7.45 0.22 -11.87
C LEU A 7 -8.05 -1.18 -12.02
N LYS A 8 -8.91 -1.58 -11.08
CA LYS A 8 -9.65 -2.86 -11.17
C LYS A 8 -10.59 -2.90 -12.37
N ALA A 9 -11.30 -1.81 -12.66
CA ALA A 9 -12.17 -1.70 -13.83
C ALA A 9 -11.40 -1.82 -15.16
N LYS A 10 -10.13 -1.41 -15.18
CA LYS A 10 -9.23 -1.52 -16.33
C LYS A 10 -8.48 -2.86 -16.42
N GLY A 11 -8.86 -3.86 -15.62
CA GLY A 11 -8.22 -5.18 -15.62
C GLY A 11 -6.87 -5.20 -14.89
N ILE A 12 -6.63 -4.30 -13.94
CA ILE A 12 -5.46 -4.36 -13.05
C ILE A 12 -5.89 -4.92 -11.71
N HIS A 13 -5.37 -6.09 -11.37
CA HIS A 13 -5.70 -6.79 -10.14
C HIS A 13 -4.61 -6.64 -9.09
N PHE A 14 -5.01 -6.42 -7.84
CA PHE A 14 -4.09 -6.25 -6.73
C PHE A 14 -3.73 -7.60 -6.12
N LYS A 15 -2.53 -7.78 -5.58
CA LYS A 15 -2.16 -9.00 -4.85
C LYS A 15 -1.32 -8.63 -3.63
N PRO A 16 -1.54 -9.24 -2.46
CA PRO A 16 -0.63 -9.07 -1.35
C PRO A 16 0.75 -9.64 -1.68
N SER A 17 1.80 -8.94 -1.29
CA SER A 17 3.14 -9.49 -1.25
C SER A 17 3.26 -10.47 -0.08
N CYS A 18 4.06 -11.52 -0.30
CA CYS A 18 4.47 -12.47 0.73
C CYS A 18 5.64 -11.93 1.58
N THR A 19 6.24 -10.79 1.22
CA THR A 19 7.32 -10.18 1.99
C THR A 19 6.84 -8.93 2.74
N HIS A 20 7.53 -8.59 3.82
CA HIS A 20 7.30 -7.37 4.61
C HIS A 20 8.20 -6.19 4.18
N SER A 21 8.91 -6.29 3.05
CA SER A 21 9.85 -5.26 2.59
C SER A 21 9.18 -4.16 1.77
N LEU A 22 9.24 -2.90 2.21
CA LEU A 22 8.61 -1.74 1.53
C LEU A 22 8.98 -1.56 0.04
N LYS A 23 10.09 -2.17 -0.41
CA LYS A 23 10.54 -2.13 -1.81
C LYS A 23 9.89 -3.19 -2.70
N ASP A 24 9.08 -4.09 -2.14
CA ASP A 24 8.49 -5.21 -2.87
C ASP A 24 7.17 -4.86 -3.58
N ILE A 25 7.09 -3.66 -4.14
CA ILE A 25 6.02 -3.31 -5.09
C ILE A 25 6.41 -3.85 -6.45
N LYS A 26 5.58 -4.74 -7.02
CA LYS A 26 5.85 -5.36 -8.32
C LYS A 26 4.65 -5.24 -9.22
N PHE A 27 4.84 -4.68 -10.41
CA PHE A 27 3.85 -4.77 -11.47
C PHE A 27 4.20 -5.93 -12.40
N LYS A 28 3.26 -6.85 -12.59
CA LYS A 28 3.37 -7.98 -13.50
C LYS A 28 2.34 -7.79 -14.61
N SER A 29 2.81 -7.51 -15.81
CA SER A 29 1.96 -7.56 -16.99
C SER A 29 1.68 -9.01 -17.35
N ARG A 30 0.41 -9.36 -17.61
CA ARG A 30 0.00 -10.65 -18.17
C ARG A 30 -0.75 -10.41 -19.47
N TYR A 31 -0.93 -11.47 -20.27
CA TYR A 31 -1.54 -11.40 -21.60
C TYR A 31 -2.89 -10.66 -21.65
N PHE A 32 -3.72 -10.75 -20.61
CA PHE A 32 -5.08 -10.19 -20.61
C PHE A 32 -5.36 -9.23 -19.44
N TYR A 33 -4.39 -9.04 -18.53
CA TYR A 33 -4.59 -8.22 -17.34
C TYR A 33 -3.26 -7.78 -16.72
N GLY A 34 -3.29 -6.68 -15.97
CA GLY A 34 -2.18 -6.26 -15.12
C GLY A 34 -2.31 -6.82 -13.71
N GLN A 35 -1.21 -7.14 -13.06
CA GLN A 35 -1.21 -7.54 -11.66
C GLN A 35 -0.25 -6.65 -10.87
N LEU A 36 -0.80 -5.89 -9.91
CA LEU A 36 -0.03 -5.06 -9.00
C LEU A 36 0.11 -5.75 -7.65
N VAL A 37 1.33 -6.13 -7.31
CA VAL A 37 1.68 -6.71 -6.01
C VAL A 37 2.02 -5.57 -5.05
N LEU A 38 1.30 -5.49 -3.94
CA LEU A 38 1.50 -4.51 -2.87
C LEU A 38 1.82 -5.22 -1.57
N LEU A 39 2.63 -4.59 -0.73
CA LEU A 39 2.92 -5.10 0.60
C LEU A 39 1.69 -5.20 1.48
N THR A 40 1.66 -6.30 2.23
CA THR A 40 0.68 -6.47 3.32
C THR A 40 1.18 -5.69 4.52
N TRP A 41 0.43 -4.67 4.94
CA TRP A 41 0.74 -3.84 6.09
C TRP A 41 -0.32 -3.95 7.18
N TYR A 42 0.10 -4.02 8.43
CA TYR A 42 -0.80 -3.94 9.57
C TYR A 42 -1.05 -2.48 9.91
N VAL A 43 -2.28 -2.03 9.70
CA VAL A 43 -2.69 -0.66 10.04
C VAL A 43 -3.10 -0.66 11.51
N SER A 44 -2.31 0.04 12.31
CA SER A 44 -2.51 0.29 13.73
C SER A 44 -2.49 1.80 13.97
N ILE A 45 -2.87 2.23 15.17
CA ILE A 45 -2.80 3.63 15.61
C ILE A 45 -1.38 4.21 15.48
N TYR A 46 -0.35 3.36 15.55
CA TYR A 46 1.06 3.75 15.43
C TYR A 46 1.53 3.89 13.97
N THR A 47 0.79 3.37 12.99
CA THR A 47 1.21 3.35 11.59
C THR A 47 1.46 4.75 11.04
N LYS A 48 0.62 5.72 11.44
CA LYS A 48 0.81 7.13 11.05
C LYS A 48 2.14 7.69 11.58
N ALA A 49 2.42 7.48 12.87
CA ALA A 49 3.66 7.95 13.50
C ALA A 49 4.89 7.27 12.88
N PHE A 50 4.80 5.97 12.60
CA PHE A 50 5.87 5.22 11.93
C PHE A 50 6.24 5.81 10.56
N PHE A 51 5.25 6.04 9.68
CA PHE A 51 5.53 6.60 8.35
C PHE A 51 6.06 8.03 8.43
N LEU A 52 5.57 8.86 9.35
CA LEU A 52 6.10 10.22 9.54
C LEU A 52 7.55 10.21 10.02
N ASN A 53 7.90 9.33 10.96
CA ASN A 53 9.27 9.18 11.44
C ASN A 53 10.21 8.68 10.33
N MET A 54 9.76 7.72 9.52
CA MET A 54 10.54 7.23 8.39
C MET A 54 10.74 8.28 7.30
N ILE A 55 9.71 9.08 6.98
CA ILE A 55 9.85 10.20 6.03
C ILE A 55 10.82 11.24 6.59
N ALA A 56 10.72 11.59 7.88
CA ALA A 56 11.67 12.52 8.50
C ALA A 56 13.11 12.00 8.41
N TYR A 57 13.32 10.70 8.62
CA TYR A 57 14.61 10.05 8.45
C TYR A 57 15.12 10.11 7.00
N GLU A 58 14.25 9.90 6.00
CA GLU A 58 14.62 10.03 4.58
C GLU A 58 14.94 11.46 4.15
N MET A 59 14.42 12.47 4.86
CA MET A 59 14.63 13.88 4.55
C MET A 59 15.87 14.47 5.24
N CYS A 60 16.56 13.69 6.08
CA CYS A 60 17.80 14.11 6.71
C CYS A 60 18.92 14.30 5.66
N PRO A 61 19.76 15.34 5.76
CA PRO A 61 20.85 15.58 4.80
C PRO A 61 21.91 14.47 4.76
N ASN A 62 22.01 13.66 5.83
CA ASN A 62 23.04 12.65 6.03
C ASN A 62 22.57 11.23 5.70
N THR A 63 21.35 11.05 5.19
CA THR A 63 20.82 9.72 4.85
C THR A 63 20.94 9.46 3.35
N VAL A 64 21.64 8.38 3.00
CA VAL A 64 21.72 7.86 1.62
C VAL A 64 20.55 6.89 1.42
N THR A 65 19.33 7.43 1.43
CA THR A 65 18.11 6.63 1.20
C THR A 65 17.43 7.05 -0.09
N ASP A 66 16.87 6.08 -0.80
CA ASP A 66 16.25 6.23 -2.12
C ASP A 66 14.83 6.83 -2.07
N ARG A 67 14.46 7.52 -0.98
CA ARG A 67 13.12 8.06 -0.73
C ARG A 67 12.01 7.01 -0.96
N ALA A 68 12.31 5.74 -0.70
CA ALA A 68 11.42 4.62 -0.98
C ALA A 68 10.13 4.71 -0.12
N VAL A 69 10.23 5.13 1.13
CA VAL A 69 9.08 5.28 2.03
C VAL A 69 8.19 6.42 1.58
N THR A 70 8.77 7.58 1.28
CA THR A 70 8.04 8.74 0.77
C THR A 70 7.30 8.39 -0.52
N SER A 71 8.00 7.72 -1.45
CA SER A 71 7.43 7.28 -2.73
C SER A 71 6.29 6.28 -2.53
N TYR A 72 6.45 5.34 -1.60
CA TYR A 72 5.41 4.38 -1.24
C TYR A 72 4.16 5.06 -0.66
N VAL A 73 4.34 5.98 0.29
CA VAL A 73 3.21 6.72 0.91
C VAL A 73 2.47 7.54 -0.14
N TYR A 74 3.19 8.22 -1.03
CA TYR A 74 2.57 9.00 -2.10
C TYR A 74 1.82 8.10 -3.08
N PHE A 75 2.40 6.96 -3.44
CA PHE A 75 1.76 5.96 -4.29
C PHE A 75 0.47 5.42 -3.67
N MET A 76 0.51 4.98 -2.40
CA MET A 76 -0.68 4.51 -1.68
C MET A 76 -1.76 5.59 -1.57
N LYS A 77 -1.38 6.85 -1.33
CA LYS A 77 -2.32 7.98 -1.33
C LYS A 77 -2.98 8.17 -2.71
N SER A 78 -2.25 7.95 -3.80
CA SER A 78 -2.82 8.05 -5.16
C SER A 78 -3.80 6.92 -5.50
N LEU A 79 -3.65 5.76 -4.86
CA LEU A 79 -4.56 4.61 -5.01
C LEU A 79 -5.87 4.79 -4.22
N ILE A 80 -5.86 5.61 -3.17
CA ILE A 80 -7.00 5.79 -2.28
C ILE A 80 -7.63 7.17 -2.56
N GLU A 81 -8.62 7.20 -3.45
CA GLU A 81 -9.41 8.41 -3.73
C GLU A 81 -10.75 8.40 -2.96
N SER A 82 -11.24 7.22 -2.58
CA SER A 82 -12.52 7.05 -1.89
C SER A 82 -12.48 5.99 -0.78
N PRO A 83 -13.45 5.98 0.15
CA PRO A 83 -13.59 4.93 1.16
C PRO A 83 -13.79 3.53 0.55
N ARG A 84 -14.28 3.44 -0.69
CA ARG A 84 -14.45 2.16 -1.40
C ARG A 84 -13.11 1.54 -1.76
N ASP A 85 -12.12 2.37 -2.10
CA ASP A 85 -10.76 1.92 -2.40
C ASP A 85 -10.09 1.35 -1.14
N VAL A 86 -10.33 1.97 0.02
CA VAL A 86 -9.89 1.43 1.33
C VAL A 86 -10.51 0.06 1.58
N LYS A 87 -11.83 -0.07 1.38
CA LYS A 87 -12.54 -1.35 1.56
C LYS A 87 -12.01 -2.43 0.62
N GLU A 88 -11.69 -2.11 -0.62
CA GLU A 88 -11.14 -3.04 -1.59
C GLU A 88 -9.73 -3.53 -1.17
N LEU A 89 -8.86 -2.63 -0.68
CA LEU A 89 -7.54 -2.98 -0.16
C LEU A 89 -7.59 -3.80 1.14
N CYS A 90 -8.53 -3.48 2.04
CA CYS A 90 -8.72 -4.17 3.32
C CYS A 90 -9.41 -5.53 3.15
N SER A 91 -10.60 -5.57 2.55
CA SER A 91 -11.48 -6.75 2.56
C SER A 91 -11.10 -7.81 1.54
N GLN A 92 -10.68 -7.44 0.33
CA GLN A 92 -10.52 -8.42 -0.76
C GLN A 92 -9.09 -8.94 -0.90
N ARG A 93 -8.10 -8.20 -0.38
CA ARG A 93 -6.69 -8.46 -0.70
C ARG A 93 -5.79 -8.69 0.50
N LYS A 94 -6.30 -8.51 1.74
CA LYS A 94 -5.52 -8.54 2.99
C LYS A 94 -4.28 -7.63 2.95
N ILE A 95 -4.28 -6.60 2.10
CA ILE A 95 -3.14 -5.69 1.93
C ILE A 95 -3.05 -4.77 3.15
N LEU A 96 -4.17 -4.42 3.75
CA LEU A 96 -4.23 -3.70 5.02
C LEU A 96 -4.98 -4.55 6.03
N VAL A 97 -4.30 -4.97 7.10
CA VAL A 97 -4.90 -5.70 8.22
C VAL A 97 -5.08 -4.72 9.38
N TRP A 98 -6.33 -4.39 9.69
CA TRP A 98 -6.66 -3.57 10.87
C TRP A 98 -6.78 -4.50 12.09
N SER A 99 -5.90 -4.32 13.08
CA SER A 99 -5.93 -5.13 14.31
C SER A 99 -7.16 -4.85 15.18
N LEU A 100 -7.78 -3.66 15.06
CA LEU A 100 -8.94 -3.26 15.86
C LEU A 100 -10.24 -4.02 15.56
N PHE A 101 -10.30 -4.79 14.47
CA PHE A 101 -11.45 -5.68 14.20
C PHE A 101 -11.26 -7.11 14.74
N LYS A 102 -10.11 -7.41 15.37
CA LYS A 102 -9.85 -8.74 15.95
C LYS A 102 -10.37 -8.89 17.38
N ASP A 103 -10.84 -7.80 18.00
CA ASP A 103 -11.31 -7.78 19.39
C ASP A 103 -12.86 -7.75 19.49
N GLN A 104 -13.58 -8.18 18.45
CA GLN A 104 -15.04 -8.41 18.50
C GLN A 104 -15.43 -9.80 17.98
N THR A 105 -14.89 -10.84 18.60
CA THR A 105 -15.45 -12.20 18.59
C THR A 105 -15.49 -12.75 20.00
#